data_AF-A0A3D1Q7W7-F1
#
_entry.id   AF-A0A3D1Q7W7-F1
#
_cell.length_a   1.000
_cell.length_b   1.000
_cell.length_c   1.000
_cell.angle_alpha   90.00
_cell.angle_beta   90.00
_cell.angle_gamma   90.00
#
_symmetry.space_group_name_H-M   'P 1'
#
loop_
_entity.id
_entity.type
_entity.pdbx_description
1 polymer ?
#
loop_
_entity_poly.entity_id
_entity_poly.type
_entity_poly.pdbx_seq_one_letter_code
_entity_poly.pdbx_strand_id
1 'polypeptide(L)'
;QDGYVPRQLSMRGHRLNFNNGIILLSLAAAILIIVFQADTHLLISLYAVGVFTSFTLSQAGMVIHWWKERSKGWTWKALINAAGAATTGVAVTVIGITKFAEGAWIVFVVVPLIITVMLKIKTHYLSVAQQLDIPNESLAQINLNSDYQHHVIVPVDSFNAMVVKALRYARSITSHVEAFHVEVYAGESEKLRRKWNLLDTDIPLIVKFSPYREVVNLLTEYIDSEEHASQPGDIITVLLPQFFVPHRWEMALHNNTSLFIANAMLKKRNVIVSIIPFYLEDLKTYHLAKSHKPVL
;
A
#
# COMPACT_ATOMS: atom_id res chain seq x y z
N GLN A 1 13.01 12.51 -2.39
CA GLN A 1 12.96 13.66 -3.31
C GLN A 1 13.38 13.20 -4.71
N ASP A 2 14.58 12.64 -4.88
CA ASP A 2 15.11 12.30 -6.23
C ASP A 2 14.77 10.88 -6.76
N GLY A 3 13.89 10.14 -6.10
CA GLY A 3 13.41 8.82 -6.57
C GLY A 3 14.40 7.66 -6.49
N TYR A 4 15.55 7.81 -5.82
CA TYR A 4 16.54 6.73 -5.63
C TYR A 4 16.20 5.74 -4.50
N VAL A 5 15.17 6.02 -3.70
CA VAL A 5 14.73 5.15 -2.59
C VAL A 5 13.22 5.01 -2.63
N PRO A 6 12.64 3.96 -2.01
CA PRO A 6 11.19 3.78 -1.97
C PRO A 6 10.51 5.04 -1.44
N ARG A 7 9.48 5.52 -2.15
CA ARG A 7 8.76 6.75 -1.76
C ARG A 7 8.22 6.71 -0.33
N GLN A 8 7.94 5.52 0.20
CA GLN A 8 7.52 5.31 1.59
C GLN A 8 8.50 5.83 2.63
N LEU A 9 9.81 5.85 2.34
CA LEU A 9 10.82 6.41 3.26
C LEU A 9 10.80 7.93 3.32
N SER A 10 10.23 8.58 2.31
CA SER A 10 10.07 10.04 2.27
C SER A 10 8.79 10.54 2.95
N MET A 11 7.91 9.62 3.37
CA MET A 11 6.69 9.98 4.10
C MET A 11 7.05 10.49 5.50
N ARG A 12 6.81 11.78 5.74
CA ARG A 12 6.95 12.38 7.07
C ARG A 12 5.73 12.01 7.90
N GLY A 13 5.94 11.51 9.10
CA GLY A 13 4.86 11.21 10.04
C GLY A 13 4.23 12.46 10.64
N HIS A 14 3.22 12.26 11.49
CA HIS A 14 2.45 13.33 12.13
C HIS A 14 3.27 14.30 13.01
N ARG A 15 4.49 13.89 13.40
CA ARG A 15 5.46 14.69 14.17
C ARG A 15 6.66 15.14 13.32
N LEU A 16 6.52 15.21 11.99
CA LEU A 16 7.60 15.53 11.02
C LEU A 16 8.79 14.55 11.00
N ASN A 17 8.80 13.53 11.86
CA ASN A 17 9.82 12.47 11.87
C ASN A 17 9.55 11.42 10.79
N PHE A 18 10.62 10.96 10.13
CA PHE A 18 10.57 9.86 9.16
C PHE A 18 10.44 8.52 9.90
N ASN A 19 9.21 8.15 10.28
CA ASN A 19 8.96 6.92 11.06
C ASN A 19 9.52 5.66 10.37
N ASN A 20 9.32 5.55 9.05
CA ASN A 20 9.84 4.44 8.26
C ASN A 20 11.38 4.43 8.19
N GLY A 21 12.01 5.61 8.23
CA GLY A 21 13.47 5.72 8.25
C GLY A 21 14.07 5.22 9.57
N ILE A 22 13.44 5.56 10.71
CA ILE A 22 13.86 5.07 12.03
C ILE A 22 13.75 3.55 12.08
N ILE A 23 12.61 2.98 11.68
CA ILE A 23 12.39 1.52 11.68
C ILE A 23 13.44 0.82 10.81
N LEU A 24 13.72 1.35 9.61
CA LEU A 24 14.74 0.79 8.71
C LEU A 24 16.13 0.83 9.34
N LEU A 25 16.54 1.96 9.93
CA LEU A 25 17.85 2.10 10.58
C LEU A 25 17.98 1.20 11.81
N SER A 26 16.93 1.10 12.63
CA SER A 26 16.90 0.19 13.79
C SER A 26 17.02 -1.28 13.37
N LEU A 27 16.30 -1.68 12.32
CA LEU A 27 16.37 -3.05 11.80
C LEU A 27 17.74 -3.34 11.17
N ALA A 28 18.30 -2.39 10.43
CA ALA A 28 19.65 -2.51 9.88
C ALA A 28 20.71 -2.62 10.99
N ALA A 29 20.61 -1.82 12.04
CA ALA A 29 21.50 -1.89 13.20
C ALA A 29 21.36 -3.23 13.93
N ALA A 30 20.13 -3.73 14.13
CA ALA A 30 19.90 -5.04 14.74
C ALA A 30 20.50 -6.18 13.90
N ILE A 31 20.32 -6.15 12.57
CA ILE A 31 20.93 -7.13 11.66
C ILE A 31 22.46 -7.09 11.77
N LEU A 32 23.07 -5.90 11.77
CA LEU A 32 24.52 -5.77 11.93
C LEU A 32 25.00 -6.38 13.25
N ILE A 33 24.34 -6.06 14.38
CA ILE A 33 24.71 -6.62 15.69
C ILE A 33 24.62 -8.15 15.68
N ILE A 34 23.56 -8.72 15.10
CA ILE A 34 23.38 -10.19 15.03
C ILE A 34 24.44 -10.84 14.13
N VAL A 35 24.68 -10.29 12.94
CA VAL A 35 25.63 -10.84 11.95
C VAL A 35 27.05 -10.80 12.47
N PHE A 36 27.45 -9.70 13.13
CA PHE A 36 28.78 -9.54 13.71
C PHE A 36 28.87 -10.08 15.15
N GLN A 37 27.82 -10.72 15.66
CA GLN A 37 27.77 -11.27 17.03
C GLN A 37 28.19 -10.27 18.12
N ALA A 38 27.83 -8.99 17.92
CA ALA A 38 28.24 -7.87 18.76
C ALA A 38 29.77 -7.67 18.93
N ASP A 39 30.59 -8.18 18.00
CA ASP A 39 32.04 -7.95 17.99
C ASP A 39 32.35 -6.50 17.59
N THR A 40 32.83 -5.73 18.56
CA THR A 40 33.14 -4.31 18.38
C THR A 40 34.33 -4.09 17.45
N HIS A 41 35.29 -5.01 17.37
CA HIS A 41 36.45 -4.87 16.49
C HIS A 41 36.04 -4.93 15.00
N LEU A 42 35.14 -5.84 14.65
CA LEU A 42 34.61 -5.96 13.29
C LEU A 42 33.71 -4.77 12.94
N LEU A 43 32.84 -4.36 13.88
CA LEU A 43 31.92 -3.23 13.71
C LEU A 43 32.64 -1.88 13.53
N ILE A 44 33.69 -1.63 14.32
CA ILE A 44 34.50 -0.40 14.22
C ILE A 44 35.19 -0.33 12.85
N SER A 45 35.71 -1.45 12.35
CA SER A 45 36.36 -1.52 11.05
C SER A 45 35.38 -1.20 9.90
N LEU A 46 34.17 -1.77 9.94
CA LEU A 46 33.10 -1.50 8.98
C LEU A 46 32.70 -0.02 8.98
N TYR A 47 32.50 0.55 10.17
CA TYR A 47 32.19 1.96 10.37
C TYR A 47 33.29 2.87 9.78
N ALA A 48 34.55 2.58 10.10
CA ALA A 48 35.68 3.39 9.65
C ALA A 48 35.78 3.44 8.12
N VAL A 49 35.65 2.30 7.44
CA VAL A 49 35.66 2.27 5.97
C VAL A 49 34.50 3.09 5.40
N GLY A 50 33.29 2.96 5.93
CA GLY A 50 32.13 3.73 5.48
C GLY A 50 32.28 5.25 5.67
N VAL A 51 32.74 5.68 6.85
CA VAL A 51 32.94 7.09 7.17
C VAL A 51 34.06 7.71 6.36
N PHE A 52 35.23 7.08 6.31
CA PHE A 52 36.34 7.62 5.53
C PHE A 52 36.06 7.57 4.03
N THR A 53 35.27 6.61 3.52
CA THR A 53 34.80 6.62 2.12
C THR A 53 33.90 7.82 1.86
N SER A 54 32.96 8.10 2.76
CA SER A 54 32.06 9.25 2.67
C SER A 54 32.82 10.58 2.72
N PHE A 55 33.83 10.69 3.59
CA PHE A 55 34.71 11.85 3.62
C PHE A 55 35.55 11.97 2.34
N THR A 56 36.15 10.88 1.86
CA THR A 56 36.92 10.90 0.61
C THR A 56 36.08 11.40 -0.56
N LEU A 57 34.86 10.87 -0.72
CA LEU A 57 33.92 11.26 -1.77
C LEU A 57 33.45 12.72 -1.61
N SER A 58 33.14 13.16 -0.38
CA SER A 58 32.74 14.54 -0.09
C SER A 58 33.87 15.54 -0.42
N GLN A 59 35.08 15.26 0.07
CA GLN A 59 36.25 16.10 -0.17
C GLN A 59 36.61 16.15 -1.66
N ALA A 60 36.62 15.01 -2.35
CA ALA A 60 36.83 14.95 -3.80
C ALA A 60 35.74 15.72 -4.57
N GLY A 61 34.47 15.59 -4.16
CA GLY A 61 33.35 16.35 -4.71
C GLY A 61 33.53 17.86 -4.53
N MET A 62 34.00 18.30 -3.37
CA MET A 62 34.30 19.71 -3.09
C MET A 62 35.48 20.23 -3.93
N VAL A 63 36.50 19.43 -4.20
CA VAL A 63 37.58 19.80 -5.14
C VAL A 63 37.01 20.07 -6.53
N ILE A 64 36.17 19.16 -7.04
CA ILE A 64 35.50 19.32 -8.34
C ILE A 64 34.60 20.56 -8.34
N HIS A 65 33.85 20.79 -7.27
CA HIS A 65 32.98 21.95 -7.11
C HIS A 65 33.77 23.27 -7.17
N TRP A 66 34.85 23.42 -6.40
CA TRP A 66 35.68 24.64 -6.43
C TRP A 66 36.37 24.86 -7.76
N TRP A 67 36.80 23.78 -8.43
CA TRP A 67 37.37 23.88 -9.77
C TRP A 67 36.35 24.35 -10.81
N LYS A 68 35.08 23.91 -10.70
CA LYS A 68 34.01 24.35 -11.61
C LYS A 68 33.58 25.79 -11.37
N GLU A 69 33.36 26.18 -10.12
CA GLU A 69 32.78 27.50 -9.80
C GLU A 69 33.81 28.65 -9.79
N ARG A 70 35.09 28.35 -9.52
CA ARG A 70 36.23 29.31 -9.54
C ARG A 70 35.99 30.62 -8.78
N SER A 71 35.21 30.58 -7.70
CA SER A 71 34.93 31.76 -6.85
C SER A 71 36.18 32.26 -6.10
N LYS A 72 36.08 33.41 -5.42
CA LYS A 72 37.23 34.03 -4.74
C LYS A 72 37.91 33.05 -3.77
N GLY A 73 39.21 32.83 -3.96
CA GLY A 73 40.01 31.91 -3.14
C GLY A 73 39.82 30.42 -3.46
N TRP A 74 39.24 30.07 -4.62
CA TRP A 74 38.97 28.67 -4.99
C TRP A 74 40.21 27.78 -4.98
N THR A 75 41.40 28.30 -5.34
CA THR A 75 42.65 27.52 -5.35
C THR A 75 43.02 27.03 -3.96
N TRP A 76 42.97 27.91 -2.95
CA TRP A 76 43.25 27.56 -1.55
C TRP A 76 42.22 26.57 -1.00
N LYS A 77 40.92 26.82 -1.26
CA LYS A 77 39.85 25.92 -0.83
C LYS A 77 39.97 24.54 -1.51
N ALA A 78 40.31 24.50 -2.79
CA ALA A 78 40.54 23.25 -3.52
C ALA A 78 41.77 22.50 -2.97
N LEU A 79 42.86 23.19 -2.66
CA LEU A 79 44.06 22.58 -2.06
C LEU A 79 43.77 21.95 -0.69
N ILE A 80 43.04 22.65 0.18
CA ILE A 80 42.63 22.08 1.49
C ILE A 80 41.79 20.82 1.30
N ASN A 81 40.76 20.88 0.44
CA ASN A 81 39.90 19.71 0.20
C ASN A 81 40.68 18.58 -0.50
N ALA A 82 41.64 18.89 -1.37
CA ALA A 82 42.49 17.89 -2.02
C ALA A 82 43.41 17.18 -1.02
N ALA A 83 44.01 17.92 -0.08
CA ALA A 83 44.78 17.33 1.02
C ALA A 83 43.89 16.45 1.91
N GLY A 84 42.66 16.90 2.20
CA GLY A 84 41.66 16.10 2.91
C GLY A 84 41.28 14.83 2.17
N ALA A 85 41.01 14.90 0.86
CA ALA A 85 40.69 13.77 0.02
C ALA A 85 41.86 12.76 -0.07
N ALA A 86 43.09 13.24 -0.20
CA ALA A 86 44.28 12.38 -0.20
C ALA A 86 44.47 11.68 1.15
N THR A 87 44.38 12.42 2.26
CA THR A 87 44.55 11.86 3.61
C THR A 87 43.48 10.81 3.92
N THR A 88 42.21 11.13 3.65
CA THR A 88 41.09 10.21 3.88
C THR A 88 41.09 9.03 2.91
N GLY A 89 41.50 9.23 1.66
CA GLY A 89 41.67 8.17 0.67
C GLY A 89 42.78 7.19 1.04
N VAL A 90 43.91 7.68 1.55
CA VAL A 90 44.97 6.83 2.11
C VAL A 90 44.44 6.05 3.31
N ALA A 91 43.71 6.69 4.23
CA ALA A 91 43.11 6.01 5.37
C ALA A 91 42.14 4.89 4.95
N VAL A 92 41.21 5.15 4.01
CA VAL A 92 40.32 4.12 3.44
C VAL A 92 41.11 2.97 2.85
N THR A 93 42.17 3.27 2.10
CA THR A 93 42.96 2.25 1.40
C THR A 93 43.71 1.37 2.41
N VAL A 94 44.38 1.99 3.40
CA VAL A 94 45.09 1.29 4.46
C VAL A 94 44.12 0.43 5.28
N ILE A 95 42.99 0.98 5.74
CA ILE A 95 42.00 0.23 6.51
C ILE A 95 41.39 -0.89 5.66
N GLY A 96 41.02 -0.61 4.41
CA GLY A 96 40.46 -1.57 3.49
C GLY A 96 41.37 -2.78 3.23
N ILE A 97 42.69 -2.56 3.15
CA ILE A 97 43.68 -3.64 2.96
C ILE A 97 43.96 -4.35 4.30
N THR A 98 44.30 -3.62 5.35
CA THR A 98 44.75 -4.19 6.63
C THR A 98 43.63 -4.91 7.39
N LYS A 99 42.40 -4.41 7.29
CA LYS A 99 41.21 -4.97 7.95
C LYS A 99 40.34 -5.78 7.00
N PHE A 100 40.85 -6.13 5.81
CA PHE A 100 40.10 -6.91 4.82
C PHE A 100 39.60 -8.23 5.40
N ALA A 101 40.49 -8.99 6.05
CA ALA A 101 40.16 -10.27 6.68
C ALA A 101 39.27 -10.12 7.94
N GLU A 102 39.30 -8.95 8.57
CA GLU A 102 38.48 -8.59 9.74
C GLU A 102 37.10 -8.01 9.32
N GLY A 103 36.61 -8.33 8.12
CA GLY A 103 35.25 -7.99 7.70
C GLY A 103 35.10 -6.65 6.95
N ALA A 104 36.17 -5.90 6.71
CA ALA A 104 36.09 -4.67 5.89
C ALA A 104 35.62 -4.95 4.44
N TRP A 105 35.83 -6.17 3.94
CA TRP A 105 35.37 -6.62 2.63
C TRP A 105 33.85 -6.45 2.43
N ILE A 106 33.07 -6.48 3.52
CA ILE A 106 31.60 -6.35 3.48
C ILE A 106 31.19 -4.99 2.92
N VAL A 107 31.91 -3.90 3.23
CA VAL A 107 31.57 -2.56 2.69
C VAL A 107 31.68 -2.54 1.17
N PHE A 108 32.70 -3.20 0.62
CA PHE A 108 32.91 -3.30 -0.84
C PHE A 108 31.83 -4.12 -1.55
N VAL A 109 31.02 -4.90 -0.83
CA VAL A 109 29.85 -5.61 -1.37
C VAL A 109 28.56 -4.83 -1.12
N VAL A 110 28.35 -4.38 0.12
CA VAL A 110 27.10 -3.74 0.56
C VAL A 110 26.91 -2.39 -0.12
N VAL A 111 27.96 -1.57 -0.25
CA VAL A 111 27.83 -0.24 -0.87
C VAL A 111 27.43 -0.35 -2.36
N PRO A 112 28.13 -1.13 -3.21
CA PRO A 112 27.69 -1.33 -4.59
C PRO A 112 26.30 -1.96 -4.71
N LEU A 113 25.94 -2.88 -3.81
CA LEU A 113 24.59 -3.45 -3.77
C LEU A 113 23.53 -2.39 -3.51
N ILE A 114 23.72 -1.54 -2.49
CA ILE A 114 22.82 -0.43 -2.16
C ILE A 114 22.70 0.52 -3.36
N ILE A 115 23.82 0.92 -3.97
CA ILE A 115 23.82 1.78 -5.16
C ILE A 115 23.03 1.13 -6.31
N THR A 116 23.24 -0.16 -6.56
CA THR A 116 22.54 -0.90 -7.62
C THR A 116 21.03 -0.94 -7.38
N VAL A 117 20.61 -1.20 -6.13
CA VAL A 117 19.19 -1.16 -5.74
C VAL A 117 18.62 0.24 -5.94
N MET A 118 19.32 1.28 -5.51
CA MET A 118 18.89 2.68 -5.67
C MET A 118 18.72 3.06 -7.15
N LEU A 119 19.66 2.65 -8.01
CA LEU A 119 19.58 2.87 -9.45
C LEU A 119 18.43 2.10 -10.09
N LYS A 120 18.23 0.82 -9.73
CA LYS A 120 17.08 0.02 -10.22
C LYS A 120 15.74 0.65 -9.83
N ILE A 121 15.61 1.15 -8.60
CA ILE A 121 14.40 1.85 -8.16
C ILE A 121 14.16 3.11 -9.00
N LYS A 122 15.20 3.91 -9.23
CA LYS A 122 15.07 5.11 -10.07
C LYS A 122 14.66 4.77 -11.51
N THR A 123 15.31 3.80 -12.13
CA THR A 123 14.97 3.37 -13.50
C THR A 123 13.55 2.82 -13.56
N HIS A 124 13.13 2.05 -12.57
CA HIS A 124 11.74 1.58 -12.47
C HIS A 124 10.75 2.74 -12.39
N TYR A 125 11.00 3.75 -11.55
CA TYR A 125 10.11 4.91 -11.46
C TYR A 125 10.07 5.74 -12.75
N LEU A 126 11.19 5.90 -13.45
CA LEU A 126 11.21 6.57 -14.75
C LEU A 126 10.43 5.78 -15.80
N SER A 127 10.60 4.46 -15.83
CA SER A 127 9.86 3.56 -16.73
C SER A 127 8.36 3.63 -16.49
N VAL A 128 7.92 3.61 -15.22
CA VAL A 128 6.51 3.73 -14.87
C VAL A 128 5.95 5.10 -15.24
N ALA A 129 6.71 6.18 -14.97
CA ALA A 129 6.29 7.52 -15.34
C ALA A 129 6.10 7.67 -16.86
N GLN A 130 7.01 7.10 -17.66
CA GLN A 130 6.91 7.11 -19.12
C GLN A 130 5.75 6.25 -19.65
N GLN A 131 5.49 5.10 -19.04
CA GLN A 131 4.38 4.22 -19.46
C GLN A 131 3.00 4.77 -19.09
N LEU A 132 2.92 5.61 -18.06
CA LEU A 132 1.69 6.27 -17.61
C LEU A 132 1.51 7.66 -18.20
N ASP A 133 2.51 8.19 -18.93
CA ASP A 133 2.43 9.51 -19.53
C ASP A 133 1.47 9.48 -20.72
N ILE A 134 0.54 10.43 -20.74
CA ILE A 134 -0.43 10.58 -21.82
C ILE A 134 0.07 11.73 -22.72
N PRO A 135 0.35 11.48 -24.01
CA PRO A 135 0.79 12.53 -24.92
C PRO A 135 -0.19 13.71 -24.95
N ASN A 136 0.33 14.93 -24.89
CA ASN A 136 -0.49 16.15 -24.85
C ASN A 136 -1.45 16.26 -26.04
N GLU A 137 -1.07 15.74 -27.20
CA GLU A 137 -1.89 15.66 -28.41
C GLU A 137 -3.08 14.71 -28.28
N SER A 138 -2.96 13.65 -27.47
CA SER A 138 -4.05 12.71 -27.20
C SER A 138 -5.07 13.28 -26.21
N LEU A 139 -4.69 14.24 -25.36
CA LEU A 139 -5.58 14.82 -24.35
C LEU A 139 -6.84 15.44 -24.95
N ALA A 140 -6.74 16.07 -26.13
CA ALA A 140 -7.88 16.66 -26.82
C ALA A 140 -8.90 15.62 -27.32
N GLN A 141 -8.52 14.35 -27.42
CA GLN A 141 -9.36 13.25 -27.89
C GLN A 141 -9.95 12.43 -26.75
N ILE A 142 -9.51 12.65 -25.50
CA ILE A 142 -10.02 11.92 -24.34
C ILE A 142 -11.40 12.45 -23.98
N ASN A 143 -12.40 11.60 -24.12
CA ASN A 143 -13.74 11.83 -23.59
C ASN A 143 -13.87 11.16 -22.22
N LEU A 144 -14.18 11.94 -21.18
CA LEU A 144 -14.41 11.43 -19.83
C LEU A 144 -15.83 10.92 -19.60
N ASN A 145 -16.75 11.22 -20.53
CA ASN A 145 -18.09 10.65 -20.50
C ASN A 145 -17.99 9.19 -20.94
N SER A 146 -18.47 8.29 -20.08
CA SER A 146 -18.49 6.87 -20.34
C SER A 146 -19.90 6.32 -20.18
N ASP A 147 -20.34 5.50 -21.12
CA ASP A 147 -21.65 4.83 -21.07
C ASP A 147 -21.61 3.50 -20.31
N TYR A 148 -20.70 3.38 -19.34
CA TYR A 148 -20.54 2.16 -18.55
C TYR A 148 -21.84 1.84 -17.79
N GLN A 149 -22.38 0.64 -17.96
CA GLN A 149 -23.41 0.16 -17.06
C GLN A 149 -22.76 -0.28 -15.75
N HIS A 150 -23.27 0.24 -14.65
CA HIS A 150 -22.80 -0.08 -13.31
C HIS A 150 -23.66 -1.19 -12.71
N HIS A 151 -23.02 -2.30 -12.35
CA HIS A 151 -23.64 -3.40 -11.62
C HIS A 151 -23.05 -3.44 -10.22
N VAL A 152 -23.87 -3.34 -9.19
CA VAL A 152 -23.38 -3.33 -7.80
C VAL A 152 -23.78 -4.63 -7.11
N ILE A 153 -22.78 -5.37 -6.65
CA ILE A 153 -22.97 -6.58 -5.84
C ILE A 153 -22.64 -6.23 -4.40
N VAL A 154 -23.56 -6.49 -3.48
CA VAL A 154 -23.37 -6.29 -2.04
C VAL A 154 -23.26 -7.66 -1.36
N PRO A 155 -22.07 -8.11 -0.95
CA PRO A 155 -21.93 -9.32 -0.16
C PRO A 155 -22.60 -9.14 1.21
N VAL A 156 -23.49 -10.07 1.57
CA VAL A 156 -24.25 -10.05 2.82
C VAL A 156 -24.07 -11.36 3.58
N ASP A 157 -23.74 -11.27 4.87
CA ASP A 157 -23.70 -12.43 5.78
C ASP A 157 -24.99 -12.52 6.62
N SER A 158 -25.49 -11.36 7.08
CA SER A 158 -26.72 -11.27 7.85
C SER A 158 -27.46 -9.95 7.59
N PHE A 159 -28.78 -9.95 7.78
CA PHE A 159 -29.57 -8.72 7.64
C PHE A 159 -29.41 -7.82 8.86
N ASN A 160 -28.71 -6.70 8.67
CA ASN A 160 -28.42 -5.71 9.71
C ASN A 160 -28.40 -4.27 9.13
N ALA A 161 -28.22 -3.28 10.00
CA ALA A 161 -28.21 -1.87 9.60
C ALA A 161 -27.09 -1.51 8.60
N MET A 162 -25.96 -2.22 8.62
CA MET A 162 -24.87 -2.01 7.67
C MET A 162 -25.30 -2.40 6.25
N VAL A 163 -25.96 -3.55 6.12
CA VAL A 163 -26.51 -4.02 4.84
C VAL A 163 -27.55 -3.05 4.32
N VAL A 164 -28.46 -2.56 5.16
CA VAL A 164 -29.46 -1.56 4.75
C VAL A 164 -28.78 -0.27 4.25
N LYS A 165 -27.78 0.24 4.96
CA LYS A 165 -26.99 1.40 4.53
C LYS A 165 -26.31 1.15 3.18
N ALA A 166 -25.70 -0.02 3.01
CA ALA A 166 -25.02 -0.42 1.78
C ALA A 166 -25.98 -0.52 0.59
N LEU A 167 -27.13 -1.18 0.74
CA LEU A 167 -28.13 -1.31 -0.31
C LEU A 167 -28.73 0.04 -0.72
N ARG A 168 -29.02 0.91 0.25
CA ARG A 168 -29.49 2.28 -0.04
C ARG A 168 -28.47 3.08 -0.83
N TYR A 169 -27.20 2.97 -0.46
CA TYR A 169 -26.11 3.63 -1.18
C TYR A 169 -25.94 3.05 -2.59
N ALA A 170 -25.90 1.72 -2.72
CA ALA A 170 -25.83 1.05 -4.02
C ALA A 170 -26.96 1.48 -4.95
N ARG A 171 -28.19 1.57 -4.43
CA ARG A 171 -29.36 1.99 -5.21
C ARG A 171 -29.33 3.46 -5.63
N SER A 172 -28.62 4.31 -4.89
CA SER A 172 -28.40 5.70 -5.31
C SER A 172 -27.44 5.84 -6.50
N ILE A 173 -26.67 4.78 -6.81
CA ILE A 173 -25.71 4.75 -7.91
C ILE A 173 -26.32 4.11 -9.16
N THR A 174 -27.01 2.98 -9.02
CA THR A 174 -27.58 2.20 -10.13
C THR A 174 -28.85 1.49 -9.72
N SER A 175 -29.72 1.18 -10.68
CA SER A 175 -30.87 0.28 -10.48
C SER A 175 -30.44 -1.20 -10.39
N HIS A 176 -29.31 -1.55 -11.01
CA HIS A 176 -28.78 -2.93 -11.07
C HIS A 176 -27.98 -3.27 -9.81
N VAL A 177 -28.68 -3.57 -8.73
CA VAL A 177 -28.10 -3.91 -7.43
C VAL A 177 -28.50 -5.32 -7.04
N GLU A 178 -27.54 -6.14 -6.62
CA GLU A 178 -27.78 -7.52 -6.17
C GLU A 178 -27.18 -7.74 -4.78
N ALA A 179 -27.87 -8.48 -3.94
CA ALA A 179 -27.34 -8.94 -2.66
C ALA A 179 -26.83 -10.38 -2.80
N PHE A 180 -25.56 -10.61 -2.49
CA PHE A 180 -24.94 -11.92 -2.63
C PHE A 180 -24.68 -12.54 -1.26
N HIS A 181 -25.27 -13.70 -1.00
CA HIS A 181 -25.13 -14.45 0.23
C HIS A 181 -24.59 -15.85 -0.03
N VAL A 182 -23.70 -16.31 0.85
CA VAL A 182 -23.21 -17.68 0.84
C VAL A 182 -23.76 -18.40 2.05
N GLU A 183 -24.58 -19.42 1.79
CA GLU A 183 -25.19 -20.28 2.79
C GLU A 183 -24.29 -21.50 3.05
N VAL A 184 -23.95 -21.77 4.32
CA VAL A 184 -23.09 -22.89 4.69
C VAL A 184 -23.91 -24.14 5.00
N TYR A 185 -25.07 -23.95 5.63
CA TYR A 185 -26.00 -25.03 5.96
C TYR A 185 -27.40 -24.72 5.42
N ALA A 186 -28.07 -25.71 4.85
CA ALA A 186 -29.44 -25.56 4.38
C ALA A 186 -30.36 -25.07 5.52
N GLY A 187 -30.97 -23.90 5.34
CA GLY A 187 -31.89 -23.28 6.30
C GLY A 187 -31.27 -22.20 7.19
N GLU A 188 -29.94 -22.03 7.17
CA GLU A 188 -29.25 -20.96 7.90
C GLU A 188 -29.71 -19.58 7.42
N SER A 189 -30.00 -19.46 6.13
CA SER A 189 -30.42 -18.22 5.49
C SER A 189 -31.92 -17.94 5.62
N GLU A 190 -32.71 -18.78 6.30
CA GLU A 190 -34.16 -18.52 6.46
C GLU A 190 -34.44 -17.20 7.17
N LYS A 191 -33.68 -16.88 8.22
CA LYS A 191 -33.84 -15.60 8.95
C LYS A 191 -33.55 -14.41 8.05
N LEU A 192 -32.54 -14.54 7.18
CA LEU A 192 -32.20 -13.53 6.17
C LEU A 192 -33.33 -13.39 5.16
N ARG A 193 -33.79 -14.48 4.55
CA ARG A 193 -34.89 -14.51 3.58
C ARG A 193 -36.18 -13.93 4.14
N ARG A 194 -36.57 -14.29 5.37
CA ARG A 194 -37.77 -13.74 6.03
C ARG A 194 -37.67 -12.23 6.20
N LYS A 195 -36.54 -11.72 6.68
CA LYS A 195 -36.32 -10.27 6.82
C LYS A 195 -36.26 -9.57 5.46
N TRP A 196 -35.69 -10.22 4.45
CA TRP A 196 -35.64 -9.70 3.07
C TRP A 196 -37.04 -9.55 2.48
N ASN A 197 -37.90 -10.55 2.66
CA ASN A 197 -39.29 -10.50 2.21
C ASN A 197 -40.08 -9.40 2.94
N LEU A 198 -39.81 -9.18 4.23
CA LEU A 198 -40.41 -8.07 4.98
C LEU A 198 -39.91 -6.68 4.53
N LEU A 199 -38.71 -6.59 3.97
CA LEU A 199 -38.19 -5.36 3.40
C LEU A 199 -38.92 -4.97 2.11
N ASP A 200 -39.54 -5.95 1.42
CA ASP A 200 -40.31 -5.78 0.18
C ASP A 200 -39.53 -4.96 -0.87
N THR A 201 -38.33 -5.44 -1.20
CA THR A 201 -37.44 -4.78 -2.16
C THR A 201 -37.31 -5.60 -3.45
N ASP A 202 -37.16 -4.88 -4.56
CA ASP A 202 -36.79 -5.38 -5.88
C ASP A 202 -35.30 -5.74 -6.02
N ILE A 203 -34.44 -5.53 -5.00
CA ILE A 203 -33.07 -6.08 -5.01
C ILE A 203 -33.17 -7.62 -4.93
N PRO A 204 -32.68 -8.36 -5.94
CA PRO A 204 -32.57 -9.81 -5.85
C PRO A 204 -31.57 -10.22 -4.77
N LEU A 205 -31.98 -11.19 -3.93
CA LEU A 205 -31.12 -11.88 -2.98
C LEU A 205 -30.64 -13.19 -3.59
N ILE A 206 -29.39 -13.19 -4.06
CA ILE A 206 -28.72 -14.35 -4.64
C ILE A 206 -28.08 -15.15 -3.52
N VAL A 207 -28.51 -16.41 -3.37
CA VAL A 207 -28.01 -17.32 -2.34
C VAL A 207 -27.31 -18.49 -3.02
N LYS A 208 -26.01 -18.65 -2.75
CA LYS A 208 -25.22 -19.79 -3.22
C LYS A 208 -24.85 -20.66 -2.02
N PHE A 209 -24.97 -21.98 -2.17
CA PHE A 209 -24.61 -22.92 -1.12
C PHE A 209 -23.12 -23.29 -1.22
N SER A 210 -22.38 -23.21 -0.11
CA SER A 210 -21.01 -23.73 -0.01
C SER A 210 -20.76 -24.33 1.38
N PRO A 211 -20.57 -25.66 1.47
CA PRO A 211 -20.31 -26.34 2.74
C PRO A 211 -18.98 -25.93 3.40
N TYR A 212 -18.03 -25.38 2.63
CA TYR A 212 -16.70 -24.96 3.11
C TYR A 212 -16.59 -23.45 3.38
N ARG A 213 -17.71 -22.71 3.35
CA ARG A 213 -17.74 -21.23 3.52
C ARG A 213 -16.76 -20.49 2.60
N GLU A 214 -16.63 -20.94 1.34
CA GLU A 214 -15.76 -20.32 0.34
C GLU A 214 -16.42 -19.09 -0.30
N VAL A 215 -16.62 -18.02 0.48
CA VAL A 215 -17.28 -16.79 0.02
C VAL A 215 -16.55 -16.17 -1.17
N VAL A 216 -15.22 -16.14 -1.11
CA VAL A 216 -14.38 -15.50 -2.13
C VAL A 216 -14.47 -16.24 -3.47
N ASN A 217 -14.37 -17.57 -3.46
CA ASN A 217 -14.40 -18.37 -4.69
C ASN A 217 -15.79 -18.31 -5.33
N LEU A 218 -16.86 -18.52 -4.56
CA LEU A 218 -18.22 -18.43 -5.10
C LEU A 218 -18.56 -17.05 -5.65
N LEU A 219 -18.13 -15.97 -4.98
CA LEU A 219 -18.33 -14.62 -5.50
C LEU A 219 -17.52 -14.39 -6.79
N THR A 220 -16.32 -14.94 -6.86
CA THR A 220 -15.47 -14.90 -8.05
C THR A 220 -16.12 -15.64 -9.22
N GLU A 221 -16.58 -16.87 -8.99
CA GLU A 221 -17.30 -17.69 -9.97
C GLU A 221 -18.62 -17.04 -10.39
N TYR A 222 -19.32 -16.40 -9.45
CA TYR A 222 -20.55 -15.67 -9.73
C TYR A 222 -20.28 -14.49 -10.68
N ILE A 223 -19.25 -13.71 -10.40
CA ILE A 223 -18.82 -12.60 -11.27
C ILE A 223 -18.32 -13.09 -12.64
N ASP A 224 -17.71 -14.29 -12.69
CA ASP A 224 -17.22 -14.87 -13.95
C ASP A 224 -18.30 -15.57 -14.78
N SER A 225 -19.44 -15.93 -14.16
CA SER A 225 -20.49 -16.67 -14.86
C SER A 225 -21.17 -15.80 -15.91
N GLU A 226 -21.42 -16.38 -17.10
CA GLU A 226 -21.93 -15.63 -18.25
C GLU A 226 -23.36 -15.06 -18.09
N GLU A 227 -24.13 -15.53 -17.09
CA GLU A 227 -25.42 -14.90 -16.71
C GLU A 227 -25.27 -13.41 -16.33
N HIS A 228 -24.07 -13.04 -15.88
CA HIS A 228 -23.67 -11.68 -15.50
C HIS A 228 -22.39 -11.26 -16.22
N ALA A 229 -22.08 -11.86 -17.38
CA ALA A 229 -21.05 -11.35 -18.28
C ALA A 229 -21.53 -9.99 -18.82
N SER A 230 -21.35 -8.99 -17.96
CA SER A 230 -21.04 -7.62 -18.27
C SER A 230 -20.63 -7.52 -19.72
N GLN A 231 -21.44 -6.82 -20.52
CA GLN A 231 -21.08 -6.54 -21.90
C GLN A 231 -19.67 -5.93 -21.90
N PRO A 232 -18.88 -6.09 -22.97
CA PRO A 232 -17.57 -5.47 -23.06
C PRO A 232 -17.66 -3.95 -22.79
N GLY A 233 -17.36 -3.53 -21.55
CA GLY A 233 -17.58 -2.17 -21.07
C GLY A 233 -18.15 -2.08 -19.66
N ASP A 234 -19.00 -3.00 -19.20
CA ASP A 234 -19.69 -2.83 -17.92
C ASP A 234 -18.72 -2.93 -16.72
N ILE A 235 -19.04 -2.19 -15.66
CA ILE A 235 -18.25 -2.11 -14.44
C ILE A 235 -19.01 -2.77 -13.30
N ILE A 236 -18.43 -3.84 -12.76
CA ILE A 236 -18.97 -4.51 -11.58
C ILE A 236 -18.33 -3.90 -10.34
N THR A 237 -19.15 -3.41 -9.42
CA THR A 237 -18.70 -2.88 -8.13
C THR A 237 -19.10 -3.82 -7.00
N VAL A 238 -18.13 -4.43 -6.35
CA VAL A 238 -18.34 -5.19 -5.11
C VAL A 238 -18.31 -4.20 -3.94
N LEU A 239 -19.49 -3.90 -3.39
CA LEU A 239 -19.65 -2.96 -2.29
C LEU A 239 -19.63 -3.69 -0.95
N LEU A 240 -18.53 -3.51 -0.20
CA LEU A 240 -18.26 -4.18 1.06
C LEU A 240 -18.63 -3.28 2.25
N PRO A 241 -19.71 -3.57 2.99
CA PRO A 241 -19.97 -2.90 4.25
C PRO A 241 -18.93 -3.32 5.30
N GLN A 242 -18.20 -2.36 5.85
CA GLN A 242 -17.19 -2.62 6.89
C GLN A 242 -17.50 -1.84 8.16
N PHE A 243 -17.42 -2.55 9.27
CA PHE A 243 -17.59 -1.96 10.59
C PHE A 243 -16.27 -1.33 11.05
N PHE A 244 -16.33 -0.06 11.47
CA PHE A 244 -15.16 0.66 11.98
C PHE A 244 -15.31 0.92 13.47
N VAL A 245 -14.37 0.38 14.24
CA VAL A 245 -14.24 0.55 15.67
C VAL A 245 -13.26 1.67 16.03
N PRO A 246 -13.42 2.34 17.19
CA PRO A 246 -12.50 3.39 17.63
C PRO A 246 -11.07 2.88 17.88
N HIS A 247 -10.90 1.65 18.39
CA HIS A 247 -9.58 1.11 18.73
C HIS A 247 -9.06 0.10 17.71
N ARG A 248 -7.78 0.23 17.33
CA ARG A 248 -7.15 -0.65 16.31
C ARG A 248 -7.06 -2.12 16.73
N TRP A 249 -7.01 -2.43 18.02
CA TRP A 249 -6.96 -3.81 18.51
C TRP A 249 -8.32 -4.52 18.39
N GLU A 250 -9.42 -3.78 18.55
CA GLU A 250 -10.78 -4.29 18.33
C GLU A 250 -10.95 -4.70 16.85
N MET A 251 -10.35 -3.94 15.92
CA MET A 251 -10.37 -4.26 14.49
C MET A 251 -9.71 -5.62 14.18
N ALA A 252 -8.64 -5.98 14.91
CA ALA A 252 -7.97 -7.26 14.72
C ALA A 252 -8.83 -8.47 15.15
N LEU A 253 -9.85 -8.24 15.98
CA LEU A 253 -10.77 -9.27 16.46
C LEU A 253 -11.99 -9.45 15.54
N HIS A 254 -12.18 -8.56 14.55
CA HIS A 254 -13.30 -8.64 13.62
C HIS A 254 -12.96 -9.44 12.36
N ASN A 255 -13.97 -10.13 11.84
CA ASN A 255 -13.81 -11.07 10.74
C ASN A 255 -13.41 -10.34 9.44
N ASN A 256 -12.20 -10.61 8.98
CA ASN A 256 -11.53 -9.93 7.87
C ASN A 256 -11.93 -10.43 6.47
N THR A 257 -13.08 -11.12 6.33
CA THR A 257 -13.55 -11.66 5.03
C THR A 257 -13.54 -10.60 3.92
N SER A 258 -13.90 -9.36 4.24
CA SER A 258 -13.89 -8.24 3.31
C SER A 258 -12.49 -7.93 2.74
N LEU A 259 -11.40 -8.14 3.51
CA LEU A 259 -10.03 -7.99 3.00
C LEU A 259 -9.69 -9.09 1.99
N PHE A 260 -10.11 -10.32 2.25
CA PHE A 260 -9.90 -11.43 1.32
C PHE A 260 -10.69 -11.26 0.02
N ILE A 261 -11.96 -10.84 0.12
CA ILE A 261 -12.77 -10.49 -1.05
C ILE A 261 -12.10 -9.37 -1.84
N ALA A 262 -11.71 -8.28 -1.17
CA ALA A 262 -11.05 -7.15 -1.83
C ALA A 262 -9.79 -7.59 -2.59
N ASN A 263 -8.92 -8.36 -1.95
CA ASN A 263 -7.68 -8.85 -2.56
C ASN A 263 -7.91 -9.78 -3.76
N ALA A 264 -8.97 -10.60 -3.74
CA ALA A 264 -9.32 -11.46 -4.87
C ALA A 264 -9.83 -10.64 -6.06
N MET A 265 -10.71 -9.66 -5.79
CA MET A 265 -11.31 -8.82 -6.82
C MET A 265 -10.30 -7.88 -7.51
N LEU A 266 -9.25 -7.43 -6.80
CA LEU A 266 -8.17 -6.62 -7.38
C LEU A 266 -7.41 -7.32 -8.53
N LYS A 267 -7.54 -8.64 -8.69
CA LYS A 267 -6.94 -9.39 -9.80
C LYS A 267 -7.82 -9.43 -11.05
N LYS A 268 -9.08 -9.00 -10.96
CA LYS A 268 -10.03 -8.99 -12.08
C LYS A 268 -10.02 -7.65 -12.81
N ARG A 269 -10.22 -7.68 -14.13
CA ARG A 269 -10.40 -6.46 -14.94
C ARG A 269 -11.84 -5.98 -14.76
N ASN A 270 -12.04 -4.66 -14.77
CA ASN A 270 -13.37 -4.00 -14.68
C ASN A 270 -14.19 -4.35 -13.42
N VAL A 271 -13.56 -4.92 -12.39
CA VAL A 271 -14.18 -5.12 -11.08
C VAL A 271 -13.61 -4.10 -10.11
N ILE A 272 -14.48 -3.27 -9.55
CA ILE A 272 -14.16 -2.28 -8.54
C ILE A 272 -14.55 -2.82 -7.18
N VAL A 273 -13.71 -2.60 -6.17
CA VAL A 273 -14.04 -2.86 -4.78
C VAL A 273 -14.27 -1.54 -4.09
N SER A 274 -15.45 -1.35 -3.50
CA SER A 274 -15.78 -0.16 -2.71
C SER A 274 -16.11 -0.55 -1.29
N ILE A 275 -15.61 0.22 -0.32
CA ILE A 275 -15.85 -0.02 1.09
C ILE A 275 -16.78 1.07 1.61
N ILE A 276 -17.93 0.68 2.16
CA ILE A 276 -18.81 1.61 2.87
C ILE A 276 -18.55 1.49 4.38
N PRO A 277 -18.03 2.55 5.03
CA PRO A 277 -17.78 2.51 6.45
C PRO A 277 -19.10 2.60 7.22
N PHE A 278 -19.20 1.80 8.27
CA PHE A 278 -20.28 1.85 9.23
C PHE A 278 -19.70 2.05 10.63
N TYR A 279 -20.06 3.15 11.26
CA TYR A 279 -19.63 3.50 12.61
C TYR A 279 -20.69 3.13 13.63
N LEU A 280 -20.31 2.88 14.88
CA LEU A 280 -21.26 2.51 15.93
C LEU A 280 -22.31 3.61 16.16
N GLU A 281 -21.95 4.88 15.99
CA GLU A 281 -22.88 6.01 16.09
C GLU A 281 -24.02 5.94 15.05
N ASP A 282 -23.77 5.34 13.88
CA ASP A 282 -24.77 5.19 12.81
C ASP A 282 -25.96 4.32 13.27
N LEU A 283 -25.77 3.44 14.24
CA LEU A 283 -26.85 2.58 14.78
C LEU A 283 -28.00 3.38 15.38
N LYS A 284 -27.72 4.59 15.91
CA LYS A 284 -28.77 5.43 16.52
C LYS A 284 -29.87 5.73 15.50
N THR A 285 -29.52 6.04 14.26
CA THR A 285 -30.49 6.34 13.18
C THR A 285 -31.39 5.15 12.85
N TYR A 286 -30.89 3.91 12.99
CA TYR A 286 -31.66 2.70 12.68
C TYR A 286 -32.44 2.15 13.89
N HIS A 287 -32.03 2.46 15.12
CA HIS A 287 -32.76 2.08 16.33
C HIS A 287 -33.83 3.11 16.74
N LEU A 288 -33.67 4.40 16.40
CA LEU A 288 -34.65 5.45 16.70
C LEU A 288 -35.98 5.28 15.96
N ALA A 289 -36.00 4.57 14.82
CA ALA A 289 -37.23 4.19 14.14
C ALA A 289 -38.15 3.28 15.00
N LYS A 290 -37.60 2.64 16.05
CA LYS A 290 -38.35 1.80 16.98
C LYS A 290 -39.05 2.58 18.10
N SER A 291 -38.68 3.85 18.36
CA SER A 291 -39.20 4.64 19.48
C SER A 291 -40.33 5.62 19.12
N HIS A 292 -40.61 5.84 17.83
CA HIS A 292 -41.79 6.58 17.37
C HIS A 292 -42.93 5.61 17.02
N LYS A 293 -43.45 4.89 18.02
CA LYS A 293 -44.86 4.47 17.95
C LYS A 293 -45.70 5.71 18.24
N PRO A 294 -46.68 6.10 17.39
CA PRO A 294 -47.62 7.11 17.79
C PRO A 294 -48.36 6.57 19.02
N VAL A 295 -48.31 7.34 20.11
CA VAL A 295 -49.24 7.14 21.21
C VAL A 295 -50.61 7.51 20.65
N LEU A 296 -51.44 6.49 20.42
CA LEU A 296 -52.89 6.64 20.30
C LEU A 296 -53.45 6.82 21.72
#